data_AF-A0A2M8GZH7-F1
#
_entry.id   AF-A0A2M8GZH7-F1
#
_cell.length_a   1.000
_cell.length_b   1.000
_cell.length_c   1.000
_cell.angle_alpha   90.00
_cell.angle_beta   90.00
_cell.angle_gamma   90.00
#
_symmetry.space_group_name_H-M   'P 1'
#
loop_
_entity.id
_entity.type
_entity.pdbx_description
1 polymer ?
#
loop_
_entity_poly.entity_id
_entity_poly.type
_entity_poly.pdbx_seq_one_letter_code
_entity_poly.pdbx_strand_id
1 'polypeptide(L)' 'MGKKQCHLTPVESHQAQRNDVETGRGKINDNALKALVTSPLFKTKVEKAKKGKGSFQRKTKHRGKEPYSKAA' A
#
# COMPACT_ATOMS: atom_id res chain seq x y z
N MET A 1 -49.77 4.62 -30.34
CA MET A 1 -48.48 3.91 -30.11
C MET A 1 -47.37 4.93 -29.85
N GLY A 2 -47.37 5.57 -28.68
CA GLY A 2 -46.38 6.62 -28.35
C GLY A 2 -45.11 6.00 -27.76
N LYS A 3 -43.97 6.22 -28.41
CA LYS A 3 -42.66 5.78 -27.90
C LYS A 3 -42.33 6.62 -26.66
N LYS A 4 -42.36 6.00 -25.47
CA LYS A 4 -41.85 6.62 -24.24
C LYS A 4 -40.33 6.70 -24.34
N GLN A 5 -39.80 7.92 -24.44
CA GLN A 5 -38.36 8.16 -24.29
C GLN A 5 -38.00 8.01 -22.82
N CYS A 6 -37.24 6.97 -22.49
CA CYS A 6 -36.54 6.83 -21.22
C CYS A 6 -35.33 7.76 -21.27
N HIS A 7 -35.38 8.87 -20.53
CA HIS A 7 -34.21 9.71 -20.33
C HIS A 7 -33.24 8.94 -19.41
N LEU A 8 -32.09 8.56 -19.93
CA LEU A 8 -31.03 7.96 -19.13
C LEU A 8 -30.44 9.06 -18.25
N THR A 9 -30.63 8.95 -16.94
CA THR A 9 -29.99 9.84 -15.96
C THR A 9 -28.47 9.69 -16.07
N PRO A 10 -27.69 10.78 -16.10
CA PRO A 10 -26.24 10.69 -16.01
C PRO A 10 -25.88 10.12 -14.65
N VAL A 11 -25.27 8.94 -14.63
CA VAL A 11 -24.66 8.38 -13.41
C VAL A 11 -23.56 9.36 -13.02
N GLU A 12 -23.76 10.03 -11.88
CA GLU A 12 -22.84 11.02 -11.34
C GLU A 12 -21.44 10.40 -11.25
N SER A 13 -20.50 10.97 -11.99
CA SER A 13 -19.10 10.60 -11.95
C SER A 13 -18.55 10.95 -10.58
N HIS A 14 -18.55 9.99 -9.66
CA HIS A 14 -17.82 10.08 -8.39
C HIS A 14 -16.35 10.38 -8.74
N GLN A 15 -15.92 11.62 -8.52
CA GLN A 15 -14.54 12.04 -8.73
C GLN A 15 -13.66 11.26 -7.76
N ALA A 16 -13.09 10.15 -8.23
CA ALA A 16 -12.04 9.44 -7.52
C ALA A 16 -10.86 10.40 -7.37
N GLN A 17 -10.56 10.77 -6.12
CA GLN A 17 -9.37 11.54 -5.76
C GLN A 17 -8.15 10.80 -6.30
N ARG A 18 -7.49 11.37 -7.32
CA ARG A 18 -6.29 10.82 -7.90
C ARG A 18 -5.16 11.05 -6.91
N ASN A 19 -4.82 10.02 -6.14
CA ASN A 19 -3.60 10.04 -5.35
C ASN A 19 -2.44 9.85 -6.33
N ASP A 20 -1.78 10.95 -6.70
CA ASP A 20 -0.57 10.89 -7.52
C ASP A 20 0.54 10.21 -6.73
N VAL A 21 1.04 9.10 -7.25
CA VAL A 21 2.10 8.33 -6.62
C VAL A 21 3.42 8.67 -7.28
N GLU A 22 4.37 9.18 -6.49
CA GLU A 22 5.73 9.42 -6.95
C GLU A 22 6.46 8.08 -7.21
N THR A 23 6.67 7.77 -8.49
CA THR A 23 7.29 6.51 -8.94
C THR A 23 8.80 6.63 -9.16
N GLY A 24 9.37 7.84 -9.09
CA GLY A 24 10.80 8.10 -9.30
C GLY A 24 11.30 7.83 -10.73
N ARG A 25 10.39 7.60 -11.70
CA ARG A 25 10.73 7.27 -13.09
C ARG A 25 10.61 8.44 -14.07
N GLY A 26 10.21 9.63 -13.59
CA GLY A 26 9.95 10.80 -14.44
C GLY A 26 8.72 10.62 -15.33
N LYS A 27 8.70 11.28 -16.50
CA LYS A 27 7.60 11.17 -17.47
C LYS A 27 7.66 9.81 -18.18
N ILE A 28 6.58 9.04 -18.08
CA ILE A 28 6.47 7.71 -18.71
C ILE A 28 5.84 7.89 -20.09
N ASN A 29 6.56 7.53 -21.15
CA ASN A 29 6.12 7.74 -22.53
C ASN A 29 5.51 6.50 -23.20
N ASP A 30 5.83 5.30 -22.71
CA ASP A 30 5.44 4.03 -23.33
C ASP A 30 4.34 3.33 -22.53
N ASN A 31 4.70 2.56 -21.49
CA ASN A 31 3.74 1.80 -20.69
C ASN A 31 3.76 2.17 -19.20
N ALA A 32 2.62 2.67 -18.69
CA ALA A 32 2.43 3.06 -17.30
C ALA A 32 2.54 1.88 -16.31
N LEU A 33 1.92 0.74 -16.60
CA LEU A 33 1.95 -0.43 -15.72
C LEU A 33 3.36 -1.01 -15.59
N LYS A 34 4.11 -1.06 -16.69
CA LYS A 34 5.50 -1.53 -16.69
C LYS A 34 6.39 -0.62 -15.83
N ALA A 35 6.21 0.68 -15.95
CA ALA A 35 6.93 1.66 -15.12
C ALA A 35 6.56 1.52 -13.64
N LEU A 36 5.26 1.30 -13.34
CA LEU A 36 4.80 1.04 -11.98
C LEU A 36 5.43 -0.22 -11.41
N VAL A 37 5.31 -1.38 -12.07
CA VAL A 37 5.84 -2.67 -11.58
C VAL A 37 7.33 -2.61 -11.26
N THR A 38 8.09 -1.84 -12.04
CA THR A 38 9.54 -1.67 -11.85
C THR A 38 9.92 -0.52 -10.89
N SER A 39 8.95 0.26 -10.41
CA SER A 39 9.16 1.36 -9.46
C SER A 39 9.44 0.83 -8.03
N PRO A 40 9.97 1.67 -7.12
CA PRO A 40 10.22 1.27 -5.72
C PRO A 40 8.94 0.88 -4.95
N LEU A 41 7.75 1.21 -5.47
CA LEU A 41 6.49 0.87 -4.85
C LEU A 41 6.27 -0.66 -4.79
N PHE A 42 6.57 -1.35 -5.89
CA PHE A 42 6.34 -2.79 -6.03
C PHE A 42 7.60 -3.63 -5.76
N LYS A 43 8.50 -3.14 -4.90
CA LYS A 43 9.68 -3.92 -4.51
C LYS A 43 9.31 -5.09 -3.61
N THR A 44 10.05 -6.19 -3.76
CA THR A 44 9.90 -7.35 -2.87
C THR A 44 10.26 -6.95 -1.44
N LYS A 45 9.33 -7.15 -0.50
CA LYS A 45 9.55 -6.92 0.93
C LYS A 45 9.93 -8.24 1.58
N VAL A 46 11.04 -8.24 2.32
CA VAL A 46 11.50 -9.42 3.08
C VAL A 46 11.28 -9.16 4.55
N GLU A 47 10.51 -10.03 5.19
CA GLU A 47 10.30 -9.98 6.63
C GLU A 47 11.49 -10.55 7.40
N LYS A 48 11.79 -9.98 8.57
CA LYS A 48 12.83 -10.52 9.44
C LYS A 48 12.30 -11.76 10.15
N ALA A 49 12.99 -12.88 9.95
CA ALA A 49 12.68 -14.12 10.66
C ALA A 49 12.81 -13.94 12.18
N LYS A 50 11.97 -14.66 12.95
CA LYS A 50 12.00 -14.64 14.43
C LYS A 50 13.13 -15.49 15.03
N LYS A 51 13.61 -16.50 14.30
CA LYS A 51 14.67 -17.42 14.73
C LYS A 51 15.56 -17.79 13.53
N GLY A 52 16.82 -18.16 13.77
CA GLY A 52 17.78 -18.61 12.76
C GLY A 52 18.70 -17.50 12.26
N LYS A 53 19.08 -17.56 10.97
CA LYS A 53 20.00 -16.60 10.36
C LYS A 53 19.33 -15.23 10.22
N GLY A 54 20.02 -14.18 10.66
CA GLY A 54 19.52 -12.79 10.55
C GLY A 54 18.41 -12.42 11.52
N SER A 55 18.04 -13.30 12.46
CA SER A 55 17.02 -13.02 13.48
C SER A 55 17.56 -12.36 14.75
N PHE A 56 18.88 -12.27 14.92
CA PHE A 56 19.49 -11.68 16.11
C PHE A 56 19.21 -10.17 16.18
N GLN A 57 18.65 -9.72 17.30
CA GLN A 57 18.38 -8.31 17.57
C GLN A 57 19.11 -7.90 18.85
N ARG A 58 19.96 -6.86 18.78
CA ARG A 58 20.74 -6.37 19.95
C ARG A 58 19.87 -5.86 21.09
N LYS A 59 18.68 -5.32 20.78
CA LYS A 59 17.70 -4.83 21.74
C LYS A 59 16.37 -5.51 21.46
N THR A 60 15.80 -6.14 22.47
CA THR A 60 14.47 -6.76 22.40
C THR A 60 13.38 -5.68 22.53
N LYS A 61 12.16 -5.98 22.04
CA LYS A 61 11.02 -5.04 22.04
C LYS A 61 10.67 -4.49 23.43
N HIS A 62 10.87 -5.28 24.49
CA HIS A 62 10.50 -4.95 25.86
C HIS A 62 11.70 -4.90 26.82
N ARG A 63 12.80 -4.28 26.40
CA ARG A 63 13.97 -4.09 27.27
C ARG A 63 13.63 -3.19 28.46
N GLY A 64 13.75 -3.71 29.68
CA GLY A 64 13.50 -2.95 30.93
C GLY A 64 12.04 -2.91 31.40
N LYS A 65 11.13 -3.63 30.74
CA LYS A 65 9.77 -3.88 31.26
C LYS A 65 9.69 -5.34 31.67
N GLU A 66 9.58 -5.59 32.98
CA GLU A 66 9.29 -6.93 33.46
C GLU A 66 7.85 -7.30 33.07
N PRO A 67 7.60 -8.51 32.54
CA PRO A 67 6.24 -8.96 32.18
C PRO A 67 5.32 -9.13 33.40
N TYR A 68 5.88 -9.10 34.62
CA TYR A 68 5.15 -9.17 35.87
C TYR A 68 5.75 -8.13 36.82
N SER A 69 5.32 -6.87 36.70
CA SER A 69 5.34 -5.98 37.85
C SER A 69 4.34 -6.55 38.86
N LYS A 70 4.81 -7.40 39.78
CA LYS A 70 4.04 -7.76 40.97
C LYS A 70 3.91 -6.50 41.82
N ALA A 71 2.88 -5.69 41.56
CA ALA A 71 2.38 -4.78 42.57
C ALA A 71 1.80 -5.66 43.69
N ALA A 72 2.50 -5.67 44.83
CA ALA A 72 2.03 -6.25 46.08
C ALA A 72 0.93 -5.36 46.68
#